data_AF-A0A501WDL1-F1
#
_entry.id   AF-A0A501WDL1-F1
#
_cell.length_a   1.000
_cell.length_b   1.000
_cell.length_c   1.000
_cell.angle_alpha   90.00
_cell.angle_beta   90.00
_cell.angle_gamma   90.00
#
_symmetry.space_group_name_H-M   'P 1'
#
loop_
_entity.id
_entity.type
_entity.pdbx_description
1 polymer ?
#
loop_
_entity_poly.entity_id
_entity_poly.type
_entity_poly.pdbx_seq_one_letter_code
_entity_poly.pdbx_strand_id
1 'polypeptide(L)' 'MKLVSRFEAASCSTAELHGLLGEALRAFAVAPRGSQERRDVLESIRNIENELAIRPPCF' A
#
# COMPACT_ATOMS: atom_id res chain seq x y z
N MET A 1 4.63 -2.14 -9.86
CA MET A 1 3.24 -1.93 -9.35
C MET A 1 2.85 -0.47 -9.58
N LYS A 2 1.57 -0.15 -9.82
CA LYS A 2 1.11 1.26 -9.88
C LYS A 2 1.09 1.85 -8.46
N LEU A 3 1.57 3.09 -8.31
CA LEU A 3 1.44 3.85 -7.07
C LEU A 3 -0.02 3.91 -6.62
N VAL A 4 -0.30 3.50 -5.38
CA VAL A 4 -1.62 3.66 -4.74
C VAL A 4 -1.62 4.98 -3.99
N SER A 5 -2.44 5.92 -4.46
CA SER A 5 -2.64 7.20 -3.78
C SER A 5 -3.49 7.05 -2.52
N ARG A 6 -3.47 8.08 -1.66
CA ARG A 6 -4.32 8.14 -0.45
C ARG A 6 -5.82 8.08 -0.79
N PHE A 7 -6.23 8.70 -1.89
CA PHE A 7 -7.63 8.67 -2.34
C PHE A 7 -8.04 7.29 -2.83
N GLU A 8 -7.17 6.59 -3.56
CA GLU A 8 -7.41 5.22 -3.99
C GLU A 8 -7.50 4.29 -2.76
N ALA A 9 -6.58 4.42 -1.79
CA ALA A 9 -6.61 3.64 -0.56
C ALA A 9 -7.91 3.87 0.25
N ALA A 10 -8.32 5.13 0.43
CA ALA A 10 -9.56 5.48 1.13
C ALA A 10 -10.82 4.90 0.46
N SER A 11 -10.79 4.69 -0.86
CA SER A 11 -11.91 4.12 -1.62
C SER A 11 -12.00 2.59 -1.53
N CYS A 12 -10.94 1.91 -1.11
CA CYS A 12 -10.90 0.45 -0.97
C CYS A 12 -11.57 -0.02 0.33
N SER A 13 -12.11 -1.23 0.34
CA SER A 13 -12.50 -1.94 1.56
C SER A 13 -11.27 -2.37 2.38
N THR A 14 -11.46 -2.69 3.66
CA THR A 14 -10.37 -3.15 4.53
C THR A 14 -9.72 -4.45 4.01
N ALA A 15 -10.52 -5.35 3.44
CA ALA A 15 -10.02 -6.57 2.83
C ALA A 15 -9.13 -6.28 1.60
N GLU A 16 -9.57 -5.37 0.73
CA GLU A 16 -8.78 -4.93 -0.44
C GLU A 16 -7.48 -4.24 -0.02
N LEU A 17 -7.51 -3.41 1.04
CA LEU A 17 -6.31 -2.78 1.58
C LEU A 17 -5.28 -3.81 2.06
N HIS A 18 -5.71 -4.87 2.75
CA HIS A 18 -4.80 -5.94 3.14
C HIS A 18 -4.25 -6.72 1.93
N GLY A 19 -5.06 -6.94 0.91
CA GLY A 19 -4.61 -7.52 -0.37
C GLY A 19 -3.52 -6.68 -1.04
N LEU A 20 -3.80 -5.39 -1.20
CA LEU A 20 -2.88 -4.40 -1.78
C LEU A 20 -1.60 -4.26 -0.95
N LEU A 21 -1.69 -4.29 0.38
CA LEU A 21 -0.52 -4.25 1.25
C LEU A 21 0.40 -5.45 0.99
N GLY A 22 -0.18 -6.66 0.88
CA GLY A 22 0.58 -7.86 0.56
C GLY A 22 1.26 -7.81 -0.82
N GLU A 23 0.58 -7.26 -1.83
CA GLU A 23 1.16 -7.02 -3.15
C GLU A 23 2.29 -5.98 -3.13
N ALA A 24 2.08 -4.86 -2.42
CA ALA A 24 3.08 -3.81 -2.29
C ALA A 24 4.34 -4.31 -1.57
N LEU A 25 4.20 -5.11 -0.50
CA LEU A 25 5.33 -5.72 0.19
C LEU A 25 6.12 -6.68 -0.72
N ARG A 26 5.42 -7.50 -1.52
CA ARG A 26 6.07 -8.37 -2.52
C ARG A 26 6.79 -7.56 -3.59
N ALA A 27 6.17 -6.50 -4.12
CA ALA A 27 6.77 -5.61 -5.10
C ALA A 27 8.01 -4.89 -4.53
N PHE A 28 7.98 -4.48 -3.27
CA PHE A 28 9.10 -3.81 -2.61
C PHE A 28 10.31 -4.74 -2.44
N ALA A 29 10.05 -6.02 -2.16
CA ALA A 29 11.09 -7.02 -1.99
C ALA A 29 11.89 -7.25 -3.29
N VAL A 30 11.23 -7.20 -4.45
CA VAL A 30 11.85 -7.44 -5.76
C VAL A 30 12.35 -6.17 -6.46
N ALA A 31 11.83 -4.99 -6.09
CA ALA A 31 12.21 -3.74 -6.75
C ALA A 31 13.70 -3.40 -6.54
N PRO A 32 14.43 -3.00 -7.61
CA PRO A 32 15.84 -2.62 -7.50
C PRO A 32 16.05 -1.50 -6.47
N ARG A 33 17.14 -1.59 -5.70
CA ARG A 33 17.46 -0.57 -4.70
C ARG A 33 17.69 0.79 -5.38
N GLY A 34 17.11 1.84 -4.81
CA GLY A 34 17.24 3.20 -5.33
C GLY A 34 16.39 3.53 -6.57
N SER A 35 15.66 2.57 -7.14
CA SER A 35 14.78 2.83 -8.28
C SER A 35 13.57 3.69 -7.89
N GLN A 36 13.03 4.43 -8.87
CA GLN A 36 11.80 5.18 -8.69
C GLN A 36 10.64 4.23 -8.34
N GLU A 37 10.57 3.07 -8.99
CA GLU A 37 9.59 2.04 -8.68
C GLU A 37 9.63 1.65 -7.19
N ARG A 38 10.81 1.48 -6.60
CA ARG A 38 10.92 1.13 -5.17
C ARG A 38 10.40 2.26 -4.27
N ARG A 39 10.57 3.52 -4.67
CA ARG A 39 10.02 4.68 -3.95
C ARG A 39 8.50 4.74 -4.09
N ASP A 40 7.97 4.50 -5.28
CA ASP A 40 6.53 4.48 -5.54
C ASP A 40 5.83 3.35 -4.77
N VAL A 41 6.47 2.17 -4.71
CA VAL A 41 5.96 1.06 -3.90
C VAL A 41 6.01 1.38 -2.41
N LEU A 42 7.09 1.98 -1.91
CA LEU A 42 7.18 2.40 -0.51
C LEU A 42 6.09 3.42 -0.14
N GLU A 43 5.82 4.36 -1.04
CA GLU A 43 4.76 5.35 -0.82
C GLU A 43 3.36 4.71 -0.84
N SER A 44 3.15 3.71 -1.70
CA SER A 44 1.92 2.91 -1.69
C SER A 44 1.71 2.20 -0.35
N ILE A 45 2.76 1.57 0.20
CA ILE A 45 2.71 0.90 1.51
C ILE A 45 2.28 1.90 2.59
N ARG A 46 2.91 3.08 2.64
CA ARG A 46 2.56 4.12 3.62
C ARG A 46 1.12 4.60 3.51
N ASN A 47 0.63 4.80 2.29
CA ASN A 47 -0.75 5.23 2.05
C ASN A 47 -1.75 4.18 2.55
N ILE A 48 -1.46 2.89 2.29
CA ILE A 48 -2.31 1.77 2.73
C ILE A 48 -2.26 1.60 4.25
N GLU A 49 -1.08 1.62 4.87
CA GLU A 49 -0.93 1.49 6.33
C GLU A 49 -1.60 2.66 7.07
N ASN A 50 -1.47 3.89 6.56
CA ASN A 50 -2.16 5.04 7.13
C ASN A 50 -3.68 4.88 7.07
N GLU A 51 -4.21 4.39 5.94
CA GLU A 51 -5.64 4.14 5.79
C GLU A 51 -6.13 3.01 6.70
N LEU A 52 -5.35 1.94 6.86
CA LEU A 52 -5.67 0.87 7.80
C LEU A 52 -5.65 1.34 9.26
N ALA A 53 -4.72 2.24 9.61
CA ALA A 53 -4.58 2.77 10.97
C ALA A 53 -5.74 3.71 11.38
N ILE A 54 -6.36 4.41 10.44
CA ILE A 54 -7.54 5.25 10.73
C ILE A 54 -8.84 4.45 10.84
N ARG A 55 -8.85 3.21 10.32
CA ARG A 55 -10.05 2.37 10.35
C ARG A 55 -10.18 1.68 11.71
N PRO A 56 -11.39 1.65 12.29
CA PRO A 56 -11.61 0.92 13.52
C PRO A 56 -11.28 -0.57 13.29
N PRO A 57 -10.65 -1.27 14.24
CA PRO A 57 -10.46 -2.70 14.14
C PRO A 57 -11.84 -3.37 14.01
N CYS A 58 -12.03 -4.13 12.95
CA CYS A 58 -13.21 -5.00 12.85
C CYS A 58 -13.04 -6.10 13.91
N PHE A 59 -13.89 -6.07 14.95
CA PHE A 59 -14.01 -7.13 15.96
C PHE A 59 -14.80 -8.31 15.42
#